data_AF-A0A965HKF3-F1
#
_entry.id   AF-A0A965HKF3-F1
#
_cell.length_a   1.000
_cell.length_b   1.000
_cell.length_c   1.000
_cell.angle_alpha   90.00
_cell.angle_beta   90.00
_cell.angle_gamma   90.00
#
_symmetry.space_group_name_H-M   'P 1'
#
loop_
_entity.id
_entity.type
_entity.pdbx_description
1 polymer ?
#
loop_
_entity_poly.entity_id
_entity_poly.type
_entity_poly.pdbx_seq_one_letter_code
_entity_poly.pdbx_strand_id
1 'polypeptide(L)'
;RDNQSLVIAGLLKDNVKNSVKQIPLLGDIPILGTLFRSASYQADLTELVVVVTPRLVRATEAPPKLPTDNYRPPSERELFREGKLEGETR
;
A
#
# COMPACT_ATOMS: atom_id res chain seq x y z
N ARG A 1 15.36 20.10 17.68
CA ARG A 1 14.91 18.74 18.05
C ARG A 1 14.68 18.04 16.73
N ASP A 2 15.72 17.37 16.23
CA ASP A 2 15.77 16.86 14.87
C ASP A 2 15.40 15.38 14.92
N ASN A 3 14.79 14.84 13.86
CA ASN A 3 14.36 13.42 13.76
C ASN A 3 13.14 13.01 14.59
N GLN A 4 12.22 13.92 14.92
CA GLN A 4 10.94 13.53 15.50
C GLN A 4 9.95 13.17 14.39
N SER A 5 9.40 11.97 14.45
CA SER A 5 8.34 11.53 13.54
C SER A 5 7.03 12.24 13.87
N LEU A 6 6.39 12.79 12.85
CA LEU A 6 5.09 13.45 12.94
C LEU A 6 4.06 12.62 12.16
N VAL A 7 2.92 12.32 12.79
CA VAL A 7 1.77 11.76 12.10
C VAL A 7 1.08 12.90 11.35
N ILE A 8 0.94 12.74 10.04
CA ILE A 8 0.35 13.79 9.18
C ILE A 8 -1.05 13.43 8.68
N ALA A 9 -1.37 12.15 8.66
CA ALA A 9 -2.68 11.68 8.26
C ALA A 9 -2.98 10.34 8.93
N GLY A 10 -4.27 10.09 9.13
CA GLY A 10 -4.82 8.83 9.57
C GLY A 10 -6.13 8.55 8.85
N LEU A 11 -6.45 7.28 8.66
CA LEU A 11 -7.75 6.83 8.18
C LEU A 11 -8.20 5.66 9.05
N LEU A 12 -9.40 5.82 9.63
CA LEU A 12 -10.14 4.74 10.28
C LEU A 12 -11.39 4.48 9.45
N LYS A 13 -11.52 3.25 8.96
CA LYS A 13 -12.69 2.83 8.19
C LYS A 13 -13.32 1.62 8.83
N ASP A 14 -14.59 1.76 9.18
CA ASP A 14 -15.43 0.70 9.73
C ASP A 14 -16.54 0.37 8.72
N ASN A 15 -16.71 -0.91 8.41
CA ASN A 15 -17.77 -1.40 7.54
C ASN A 15 -18.46 -2.61 8.18
N VAL A 16 -19.73 -2.43 8.55
CA VAL A 16 -20.58 -3.48 9.10
C VAL A 16 -21.61 -3.90 8.04
N LYS A 17 -21.65 -5.19 7.73
CA LYS A 17 -22.61 -5.80 6.81
C LYS A 17 -23.41 -6.89 7.50
N ASN A 18 -24.73 -6.70 7.48
CA ASN A 18 -25.69 -7.66 7.98
C ASN A 18 -26.51 -8.21 6.80
N SER A 19 -26.56 -9.52 6.66
CA SER A 19 -27.37 -10.19 5.64
C SER A 19 -28.19 -11.30 6.26
N VAL A 20 -29.50 -11.28 6.04
CA VAL A 20 -30.42 -12.33 6.51
C VAL A 20 -31.11 -12.92 5.29
N LYS A 21 -30.94 -14.22 5.10
CA LYS A 21 -31.63 -15.00 4.08
C LYS A 21 -32.63 -15.93 4.76
N GLN A 22 -33.86 -15.93 4.28
CA GLN A 22 -34.91 -16.77 4.85
C GLN A 22 -35.82 -17.37 3.78
N ILE A 23 -36.41 -18.53 4.08
CA ILE A 23 -37.47 -19.11 3.26
C ILE A 23 -38.79 -18.36 3.56
N PRO A 24 -39.50 -17.83 2.55
CA PRO A 24 -40.79 -17.19 2.76
C PRO A 24 -41.78 -18.12 3.48
N LEU A 25 -42.66 -17.55 4.32
CA LEU A 25 -43.65 -18.27 5.15
C LEU A 25 -43.04 -19.07 6.32
N LEU A 26 -42.07 -19.94 6.06
CA LEU A 26 -41.44 -20.80 7.09
C LEU A 26 -40.47 -20.04 7.99
N GLY A 27 -39.84 -19.00 7.45
CA GLY A 27 -38.98 -18.10 8.20
C GLY A 27 -39.73 -17.51 9.38
N ASP A 28 -40.94 -17.01 9.23
CA ASP A 28 -41.59 -16.16 10.25
C ASP A 28 -42.29 -16.92 11.39
N ILE A 29 -42.21 -18.27 11.40
CA ILE A 29 -42.83 -19.09 12.44
C ILE A 29 -42.15 -18.84 13.80
N PRO A 30 -42.90 -18.48 14.85
CA PRO A 30 -42.35 -18.35 16.20
C PRO A 30 -41.72 -19.66 16.64
N ILE A 31 -40.59 -19.60 17.36
CA ILE A 31 -39.85 -20.75 17.90
C ILE A 31 -39.13 -21.60 16.81
N LEU A 32 -39.79 -21.94 15.70
CA LEU A 32 -39.26 -22.82 14.65
C LEU A 32 -38.57 -22.11 13.48
N GLY A 33 -38.87 -20.82 13.27
CA GLY A 33 -38.41 -20.06 12.12
C GLY A 33 -36.88 -19.86 12.04
N THR A 34 -36.16 -20.03 13.15
CA THR A 34 -34.69 -19.98 13.19
C THR A 34 -34.03 -21.11 12.40
N LEU A 35 -34.69 -22.26 12.26
CA LEU A 35 -34.17 -23.40 11.46
C LEU A 35 -34.19 -23.13 9.95
N PHE A 36 -35.05 -22.19 9.51
CA PHE A 36 -35.24 -21.83 8.11
C PHE A 36 -34.66 -20.45 7.75
N ARG A 37 -33.86 -19.88 8.66
CA ARG A 37 -33.16 -18.61 8.52
C ARG A 37 -31.65 -18.81 8.57
N SER A 38 -30.94 -18.05 7.74
CA SER A 38 -29.48 -17.94 7.79
C SER A 38 -29.13 -16.47 7.92
N ALA A 39 -28.41 -16.11 8.99
CA ALA A 39 -27.90 -14.78 9.21
C ALA A 39 -26.38 -14.79 9.05
N SER A 40 -25.86 -13.78 8.36
CA SER A 40 -24.43 -13.54 8.18
C SER A 40 -24.12 -12.13 8.69
N TYR A 41 -23.10 -12.06 9.54
CA TYR A 41 -22.59 -10.84 10.13
C TYR A 41 -21.11 -10.71 9.73
N GLN A 42 -20.74 -9.57 9.14
CA GLN A 42 -19.37 -9.27 8.75
C GLN A 42 -19.02 -7.86 9.24
N ALA A 43 -17.89 -7.72 9.93
CA ALA A 43 -17.35 -6.44 10.40
C ALA A 43 -15.91 -6.31 9.92
N ASP A 44 -15.63 -5.29 9.11
CA ASP A 44 -14.32 -5.03 8.53
C ASP A 44 -13.76 -3.71 9.07
N LEU A 45 -12.62 -3.78 9.77
CA LEU A 45 -11.90 -2.62 10.30
C LEU A 45 -10.60 -2.39 9.53
N THR A 46 -10.39 -1.17 9.03
CA THR A 46 -9.15 -0.77 8.35
C THR A 46 -8.56 0.47 9.01
N GLU A 47 -7.29 0.38 9.40
CA GLU A 47 -6.51 1.47 9.99
C GLU A 47 -5.32 1.80 9.10
N LEU A 48 -5.10 3.08 8.82
CA LEU A 48 -3.95 3.58 8.07
C LEU A 48 -3.38 4.80 8.79
N VAL A 49 -2.06 4.87 8.91
CA VAL A 49 -1.33 5.99 9.48
C VAL A 49 -0.19 6.40 8.55
N VAL A 50 -0.10 7.68 8.26
CA VAL A 50 1.00 8.26 7.47
C VAL A 50 1.90 9.07 8.40
N VAL A 51 3.17 8.66 8.45
CA VAL A 51 4.19 9.24 9.32
C VAL A 51 5.30 9.85 8.48
N VAL A 52 5.72 11.08 8.83
CA VAL A 52 6.88 11.72 8.22
C VAL A 52 7.96 11.96 9.26
N THR A 53 9.21 11.68 8.90
CA THR A 53 10.37 11.92 9.76
C THR A 53 11.33 12.86 9.04
N PRO A 54 11.30 14.17 9.35
CA PRO A 54 12.22 15.11 8.74
C PRO A 54 13.66 14.87 9.22
N ARG A 55 14.61 15.07 8.32
CA ARG A 55 16.06 14.95 8.57
C ARG A 55 16.71 16.27 8.16
N LEU A 56 17.47 16.89 9.07
CA LEU A 56 18.28 18.05 8.72
C LEU A 56 19.61 17.56 8.12
N VAL A 57 19.93 18.03 6.93
CA VAL A 57 21.20 17.73 6.24
C VAL A 57 22.07 18.99 6.19
N ARG A 58 23.39 18.81 6.22
CA ARG A 58 24.36 19.89 6.08
C ARG A 58 24.73 20.09 4.61
N ALA A 59 25.01 21.33 4.22
CA ALA A 59 25.59 21.60 2.91
C ALA A 59 26.96 20.93 2.81
N THR A 60 27.19 20.18 1.74
CA THR A 60 28.48 19.58 1.41
C THR A 60 29.22 20.48 0.41
N GLU A 61 30.55 20.55 0.51
CA GLU A 61 31.36 21.36 -0.40
C GLU A 61 31.31 20.86 -1.85
N ALA A 62 31.08 19.56 -2.03
CA ALA A 62 30.82 18.92 -3.31
C ALA A 62 29.47 18.19 -3.29
N PRO A 63 28.76 18.07 -4.44
CA PRO A 63 27.53 17.30 -4.53
C PRO A 63 27.73 15.84 -4.06
N PRO A 64 26.75 15.23 -3.38
CA PRO A 64 26.82 13.83 -3.01
C PRO A 64 26.87 12.97 -4.27
N LYS A 65 27.69 11.90 -4.25
CA LYS A 65 27.71 10.92 -5.33
C LYS A 65 26.32 10.30 -5.48
N LEU A 66 25.71 10.45 -6.64
CA LEU A 66 24.42 9.86 -6.96
C LEU A 66 24.61 8.43 -7.47
N PRO A 67 23.63 7.53 -7.28
CA PRO A 67 23.66 6.19 -7.86
C PRO A 67 23.82 6.18 -9.38
N THR A 68 23.49 7.30 -10.04
CA THR A 68 23.57 7.49 -11.48
C THR A 68 24.90 8.04 -11.97
N ASP A 69 25.80 8.50 -11.08
CA ASP A 69 27.04 9.17 -11.50
C ASP A 69 27.98 8.24 -12.27
N ASN A 70 27.90 6.94 -12.02
CA ASN A 70 28.70 5.93 -12.69
C ASN A 70 27.97 5.25 -13.85
N TYR A 71 26.73 5.65 -14.14
CA TYR A 71 25.97 5.10 -15.26
C TYR A 71 26.41 5.75 -16.57
N ARG A 72 26.88 4.93 -17.51
CA ARG A 72 27.15 5.37 -18.87
C ARG A 72 26.24 4.64 -19.85
N PRO A 73 25.42 5.35 -20.66
CA PRO A 73 24.66 4.71 -21.71
C PRO A 73 25.59 4.05 -22.74
N PRO A 74 25.17 2.93 -23.36
CA PRO A 74 25.96 2.24 -24.37
C PRO A 74 26.18 3.16 -25.57
N SER A 75 27.41 3.21 -26.06
CA SER A 75 27.75 3.91 -27.30
C SER A 75 27.13 3.20 -28.51
N GLU A 76 27.01 3.91 -29.64
CA GLU A 76 26.41 3.33 -30.86
C GLU A 76 27.09 2.04 -31.31
N ARG A 77 28.42 1.93 -31.16
CA ARG A 77 29.15 0.70 -31.48
C ARG A 77 28.78 -0.43 -30.52
N GLU A 78 28.69 -0.13 -29.23
CA GLU A 78 28.28 -1.10 -28.20
C GLU A 78 26.82 -1.56 -28.43
N LEU A 79 25.92 -0.64 -28.76
CA LEU A 79 24.51 -0.93 -29.00
C LEU A 79 24.27 -1.73 -30.29
N PHE A 80 24.80 -1.26 -31.43
CA PHE A 80 24.49 -1.81 -32.75
C PHE A 80 25.42 -2.93 -33.21
N ARG A 81 26.68 -2.93 -32.76
CA ARG A 81 27.66 -3.95 -33.16
C ARG A 81 27.86 -5.03 -32.11
N GLU A 82 27.92 -4.65 -30.85
CA GLU A 82 28.17 -5.57 -29.74
C GLU A 82 26.88 -6.09 -29.09
N GLY A 83 25.72 -5.53 -29.46
CA GLY A 83 24.41 -5.94 -28.95
C GLY A 83 24.18 -5.60 -27.47
N LYS A 84 24.96 -4.68 -26.88
CA LYS A 84 24.80 -4.26 -25.49
C LYS A 84 23.58 -3.34 -25.36
N LEU A 85 22.51 -3.86 -24.78
CA LEU A 85 21.25 -3.13 -24.54
C LEU A 85 21.25 -2.33 -23.23
N GLU A 86 22.21 -2.59 -22.35
CA GLU A 86 22.31 -1.97 -21.03
C GLU A 86 23.60 -1.15 -20.91
N GLY A 87 23.50 -0.02 -20.19
CA GLY A 87 24.66 0.82 -19.87
C GLY A 87 25.50 0.18 -18.77
N GLU A 88 26.81 0.39 -18.82
CA GLU A 88 27.72 -0.12 -17.80
C GLU A 88 27.73 0.80 -16.57
N THR A 89 27.68 0.21 -15.38
CA THR A 89 27.92 0.92 -14.10
C THR A 89 29.32 0.54 -13.62
N ARG A 90 30.22 1.52 -13.49
CA ARG A 90 31.60 1.29 -13.02
C ARG A 90 31.81 1.61 -11.54
#